data_AF-A0A2B3TR41-F1
#
_entry.id   AF-A0A2B3TR41-F1
#
_cell.length_a   1.000
_cell.length_b   1.000
_cell.length_c   1.000
_cell.angle_alpha   90.00
_cell.angle_beta   90.00
_cell.angle_gamma   90.00
#
_symmetry.space_group_name_H-M   'P 1'
#
loop_
_entity.id
_entity.type
_entity.pdbx_description
1 polymer ?
#
loop_
_entity_poly.entity_id
_entity_poly.type
_entity_poly.pdbx_seq_one_letter_code
_entity_poly.pdbx_strand_id
1 'polypeptide(L)'
;SELGAVIAAEIGSTETPADSNKTKYGKWYGQDGQPWCDMFQAWCANQVGATDICGKFAYTPYHANFFKNKGAWYTTPKKGDYAFFHNGKRICHIGWVEKVIDSNTVQTIEGNTGSSSN
;
A
#
# COMPACT_ATOMS: atom_id res chain seq x y z
N SER A 1 -6.38 -13.25 -5.80
CA SER A 1 -7.52 -12.72 -5.03
C SER A 1 -8.15 -11.61 -5.83
N GLU A 2 -9.41 -11.27 -5.56
CA GLU A 2 -10.08 -10.11 -6.18
C GLU A 2 -9.32 -8.82 -5.90
N LEU A 3 -8.88 -8.61 -4.66
CA LEU A 3 -8.04 -7.47 -4.27
C LEU A 3 -6.77 -7.36 -5.10
N GLY A 4 -6.04 -8.46 -5.30
CA GLY A 4 -4.82 -8.46 -6.10
C GLY A 4 -5.08 -8.10 -7.57
N ALA A 5 -6.24 -8.45 -8.12
CA ALA A 5 -6.62 -8.07 -9.48
C ALA A 5 -6.91 -6.57 -9.58
N VAL A 6 -7.60 -5.98 -8.60
CA VAL A 6 -7.83 -4.53 -8.53
C VAL A 6 -6.50 -3.77 -8.40
N ILE A 7 -5.60 -4.22 -7.53
CA ILE A 7 -4.28 -3.61 -7.34
C ILE A 7 -3.46 -3.67 -8.64
N ALA A 8 -3.46 -4.82 -9.32
CA ALA A 8 -2.74 -4.97 -10.58
C ALA A 8 -3.31 -4.11 -11.73
N ALA A 9 -4.63 -3.87 -11.73
CA ALA A 9 -5.27 -3.01 -12.73
C ALA A 9 -4.84 -1.53 -12.62
N GLU A 10 -4.25 -1.13 -11.50
CA GLU A 10 -3.76 0.23 -11.28
C GLU A 10 -2.28 0.42 -11.61
N ILE A 11 -1.60 -0.60 -12.13
CA ILE A 11 -0.23 -0.46 -12.62
C ILE A 11 -0.19 0.60 -13.73
N GLY A 12 0.69 1.59 -13.57
CA GLY A 12 0.82 2.74 -14.46
C GLY A 12 0.04 3.98 -14.03
N SER A 13 -0.78 3.89 -12.97
CA SER A 13 -1.42 5.06 -12.37
C SER A 13 -0.38 5.99 -11.74
N THR A 14 -0.37 7.25 -12.17
CA THR A 14 0.51 8.31 -11.66
C THR A 14 -0.29 9.51 -11.17
N GLU A 15 0.38 10.43 -10.49
CA GLU A 15 -0.17 11.72 -10.10
C GLU A 15 -0.36 12.66 -11.30
N THR A 16 -1.35 13.55 -11.22
CA THR A 16 -1.60 14.55 -12.25
C THR A 16 -1.97 15.90 -11.62
N PRO A 17 -1.15 16.96 -11.82
CA PRO A 17 0.13 16.99 -12.55
C PRO A 17 1.22 16.09 -11.93
N ALA A 18 2.30 15.82 -12.67
CA ALA A 18 3.48 15.14 -12.11
C ALA A 18 4.03 15.90 -10.88
N ASP A 19 4.61 15.16 -9.93
CA ASP A 19 5.17 15.64 -8.66
C ASP A 19 4.18 16.34 -7.72
N SER A 20 2.87 16.22 -7.98
CA SER A 20 1.84 16.95 -7.21
C SER A 20 1.21 16.16 -6.06
N ASN A 21 1.45 14.85 -5.98
CA ASN A 21 0.72 13.88 -5.18
C ASN A 21 -0.81 13.88 -5.38
N LYS A 22 -1.31 14.54 -6.42
CA LYS A 22 -2.74 14.60 -6.71
C LYS A 22 -3.16 13.35 -7.46
N THR A 23 -4.05 12.56 -6.85
CA THR A 23 -4.47 11.25 -7.37
C THR A 23 -5.95 10.98 -7.06
N LYS A 24 -6.56 10.06 -7.81
CA LYS A 24 -7.92 9.60 -7.48
C LYS A 24 -8.01 8.98 -6.08
N TYR A 25 -6.92 8.38 -5.59
CA TYR A 25 -6.84 7.78 -4.26
C TYR A 25 -6.85 8.84 -3.16
N GLY A 26 -6.02 9.88 -3.31
CA GLY A 26 -5.98 11.02 -2.40
C GLY A 26 -7.32 11.76 -2.35
N LYS A 27 -7.94 11.99 -3.52
CA LYS A 27 -9.29 12.57 -3.62
C LYS A 27 -10.35 11.74 -2.90
N TRP A 28 -10.39 10.43 -3.13
CA TRP A 28 -11.33 9.52 -2.47
C TRP A 28 -11.13 9.49 -0.95
N TYR A 29 -9.87 9.53 -0.50
CA TYR A 29 -9.56 9.51 0.93
C TYR A 29 -9.88 10.86 1.61
N GLY A 30 -9.87 11.96 0.85
CA GLY A 30 -10.02 13.33 1.36
C GLY A 30 -8.70 14.00 1.74
N GLN A 31 -7.56 13.49 1.25
CA GLN A 31 -6.21 14.03 1.45
C GLN A 31 -5.46 14.14 0.11
N ASP A 32 -6.09 14.73 -0.90
CA ASP A 32 -5.49 14.90 -2.22
C ASP A 32 -4.23 15.79 -2.14
N GLY A 33 -3.18 15.43 -2.90
CA GLY A 33 -1.89 16.12 -2.84
C GLY A 33 -0.97 15.68 -1.69
N GLN A 34 -1.31 14.62 -0.96
CA GLN A 34 -0.44 13.99 0.05
C GLN A 34 0.15 12.66 -0.46
N PRO A 35 1.30 12.21 0.10
CA PRO A 35 1.86 10.90 -0.22
C PRO A 35 0.83 9.78 -0.11
N TRP A 36 0.69 8.98 -1.16
CA TRP A 36 -0.52 8.20 -1.42
C TRP A 36 -0.34 6.69 -1.44
N CYS A 37 0.81 6.17 -1.03
CA CYS A 37 1.09 4.72 -0.97
C CYS A 37 0.04 3.92 -0.18
N ASP A 38 -0.35 4.43 0.99
CA ASP A 38 -1.34 3.78 1.86
C ASP A 38 -2.77 4.00 1.35
N MET A 39 -3.05 5.22 0.87
CA MET A 39 -4.36 5.57 0.30
C MET A 39 -4.67 4.73 -0.95
N PHE A 40 -3.64 4.39 -1.73
CA PHE A 40 -3.73 3.45 -2.85
C PHE A 40 -4.22 2.08 -2.41
N GLN A 41 -3.56 1.47 -1.42
CA GLN A 41 -3.94 0.13 -0.93
C GLN A 41 -5.35 0.16 -0.32
N ALA A 42 -5.68 1.20 0.44
CA ALA A 42 -7.00 1.39 1.03
C ALA A 42 -8.10 1.56 -0.03
N TRP A 43 -7.83 2.32 -1.11
CA TRP A 43 -8.77 2.50 -2.20
C TRP A 43 -9.03 1.18 -2.93
N CYS A 44 -7.99 0.38 -3.18
CA CYS A 44 -8.12 -0.94 -3.80
C CYS A 44 -8.91 -1.91 -2.91
N ALA A 45 -8.62 -1.95 -1.60
CA ALA A 45 -9.39 -2.73 -0.63
C ALA A 45 -10.87 -2.35 -0.60
N ASN A 46 -11.18 -1.05 -0.74
CA ASN A 46 -12.55 -0.56 -0.80
C ASN A 46 -13.31 -1.07 -2.04
N GLN A 47 -12.65 -1.23 -3.19
CA GLN A 47 -13.33 -1.72 -4.41
C GLN A 47 -13.89 -3.13 -4.25
N VAL A 48 -13.29 -3.93 -3.37
CA VAL A 48 -13.69 -5.32 -3.10
C VAL A 48 -14.35 -5.48 -1.72
N GLY A 49 -14.72 -4.39 -1.05
CA GLY A 49 -15.36 -4.40 0.26
C GLY A 49 -14.49 -4.96 1.40
N ALA A 50 -13.16 -4.94 1.26
CA ALA A 50 -12.23 -5.58 2.20
C ALA A 50 -11.62 -4.62 3.22
N THR A 51 -12.09 -3.37 3.35
CA THR A 51 -11.51 -2.37 4.26
C THR A 51 -11.55 -2.78 5.73
N ASP A 52 -12.51 -3.59 6.16
CA ASP A 52 -12.56 -4.11 7.53
C ASP A 52 -11.42 -5.10 7.81
N ILE A 53 -10.94 -5.80 6.78
CA ILE A 53 -9.85 -6.78 6.85
C ILE A 53 -8.51 -6.07 6.64
N CYS A 54 -8.43 -5.31 5.55
CA CYS A 54 -7.23 -4.69 5.00
C CYS A 54 -6.95 -3.28 5.53
N GLY A 55 -7.86 -2.65 6.27
CA GLY A 55 -7.69 -1.29 6.77
C GLY A 55 -8.03 -0.18 5.75
N LYS A 56 -8.29 1.02 6.27
CA LYS A 56 -8.40 2.27 5.51
C LYS A 56 -7.52 3.32 6.17
N PHE A 57 -6.31 3.52 5.63
CA PHE A 57 -5.28 4.38 6.23
C PHE A 57 -4.61 5.29 5.19
N ALA A 58 -4.02 6.37 5.68
CA ALA A 58 -3.12 7.25 4.94
C ALA A 58 -1.72 7.34 5.59
N TYR A 59 -1.50 6.62 6.71
CA TYR A 59 -0.26 6.68 7.48
C TYR A 59 0.23 5.29 7.88
N THR A 60 1.36 4.89 7.30
CA THR A 60 1.85 3.50 7.33
C THR A 60 2.17 2.95 8.72
N PRO A 61 2.66 3.74 9.70
CA PRO A 61 2.81 3.23 11.07
C PRO A 61 1.50 2.84 11.74
N TYR A 62 0.40 3.57 11.47
CA TYR A 62 -0.91 3.24 12.04
C TYR A 62 -1.50 2.00 11.38
N HIS A 63 -1.32 1.87 10.07
CA HIS A 63 -1.76 0.68 9.34
C HIS A 63 -0.99 -0.58 9.78
N ALA A 64 0.32 -0.48 9.97
CA ALA A 64 1.10 -1.57 10.55
C ALA A 64 0.61 -1.93 11.97
N ASN A 65 0.32 -0.94 12.82
CA ASN A 65 -0.19 -1.17 14.16
C ASN A 65 -1.57 -1.85 14.17
N PHE A 66 -2.42 -1.55 13.19
CA PHE A 66 -3.70 -2.24 13.00
C PHE A 66 -3.51 -3.75 12.79
N PHE A 67 -2.59 -4.17 11.93
CA PHE A 67 -2.30 -5.60 11.76
C PHE A 67 -1.65 -6.24 12.99
N LYS A 68 -0.77 -5.51 13.69
CA LYS A 68 -0.20 -5.97 14.97
C LYS A 68 -1.28 -6.24 16.01
N ASN A 69 -2.22 -5.32 16.18
CA ASN A 69 -3.32 -5.46 17.13
C ASN A 69 -4.28 -6.61 16.77
N LYS A 70 -4.36 -6.96 15.49
CA LYS A 70 -5.14 -8.12 15.00
C LYS A 70 -4.39 -9.45 15.08
N GLY A 71 -3.14 -9.48 15.55
CA GLY A 71 -2.31 -10.69 15.54
C GLY A 71 -1.93 -11.17 14.13
N ALA A 72 -1.98 -10.28 13.14
CA ALA A 72 -1.71 -10.56 11.73
C ALA A 72 -0.35 -10.00 11.26
N TRP A 73 0.55 -9.70 12.20
CA TRP A 73 1.89 -9.17 11.91
C TRP A 73 2.94 -10.27 12.00
N TYR A 74 3.68 -10.48 10.91
CA TYR A 74 4.75 -11.47 10.82
C TYR A 74 5.79 -11.07 9.76
N THR A 75 6.93 -11.76 9.75
CA THR A 75 8.09 -11.42 8.91
C THR A 75 8.36 -12.39 7.77
N THR A 76 7.59 -13.47 7.66
CA THR A 76 7.68 -14.41 6.52
C THR A 76 6.58 -14.07 5.50
N PRO A 77 6.89 -13.29 4.45
CA PRO A 77 5.87 -12.78 3.54
C PRO A 77 5.27 -13.89 2.67
N LYS A 78 4.01 -13.71 2.31
CA LYS A 78 3.27 -14.56 1.37
C LYS A 78 2.65 -13.70 0.28
N LYS A 79 2.38 -14.32 -0.87
CA LYS A 79 1.58 -13.70 -1.92
C LYS A 79 0.23 -13.28 -1.35
N GLY A 80 -0.14 -12.03 -1.54
CA GLY A 80 -1.38 -11.44 -1.02
C GLY A 80 -1.26 -10.74 0.33
N ASP A 81 -0.05 -10.66 0.89
CA ASP A 81 0.20 -9.86 2.08
C ASP A 81 0.46 -8.39 1.71
N TYR A 82 0.30 -7.51 2.69
CA TYR A 82 0.94 -6.21 2.65
C TYR A 82 2.34 -6.29 3.27
N ALA A 83 3.35 -5.89 2.50
CA ALA A 83 4.69 -5.64 2.99
C ALA A 83 4.81 -4.17 3.43
N PHE A 84 5.35 -3.94 4.62
CA PHE A 84 5.64 -2.61 5.15
C PHE A 84 7.14 -2.36 5.15
N PHE A 85 7.57 -1.24 4.59
CA PHE A 85 8.98 -0.88 4.46
C PHE A 85 9.39 0.17 5.48
N HIS A 86 10.66 0.14 5.89
CA HIS A 86 11.21 0.97 6.95
C HIS A 86 12.52 1.63 6.51
N ASN A 87 12.64 2.95 6.68
CA ASN A 87 13.81 3.74 6.26
C ASN A 87 14.85 3.97 7.38
N GLY A 88 14.90 3.07 8.36
CA GLY A 88 15.71 3.20 9.57
C GLY A 88 15.13 4.14 10.66
N LYS A 89 14.11 4.95 10.36
CA LYS A 89 13.45 5.83 11.35
C LYS A 89 12.00 5.46 11.65
N ARG A 90 11.24 5.11 10.62
CA ARG A 90 9.84 4.71 10.74
C ARG A 90 9.43 3.78 9.61
N ILE A 91 8.31 3.09 9.80
CA ILE A 91 7.59 2.50 8.67
C ILE A 91 7.16 3.65 7.76
N CYS A 92 7.60 3.63 6.52
CA CYS A 92 7.50 4.75 5.59
C CYS A 92 6.77 4.39 4.29
N HIS A 93 6.65 3.11 3.96
CA HIS A 93 6.02 2.67 2.71
C HIS A 93 5.28 1.34 2.89
N ILE A 94 4.41 1.02 1.94
CA ILE A 94 3.61 -0.20 1.90
C ILE A 94 3.45 -0.69 0.46
N GLY A 95 3.53 -2.01 0.28
CA GLY A 95 3.33 -2.67 -1.00
C GLY A 95 2.52 -3.95 -0.88
N TRP A 96 1.79 -4.29 -1.95
CA TRP A 96 1.08 -5.56 -2.06
C TRP A 96 2.01 -6.63 -2.61
N VAL A 97 2.22 -7.72 -1.88
CA VAL A 97 3.10 -8.82 -2.33
C VAL A 97 2.43 -9.59 -3.46
N GLU A 98 2.85 -9.31 -4.69
CA GLU A 98 2.39 -10.01 -5.90
C GLU A 98 3.06 -11.39 -6.02
N LYS A 99 4.33 -11.47 -5.63
CA LYS A 99 5.15 -12.68 -5.74
C LYS A 99 6.24 -12.71 -4.67
N VAL A 100 6.46 -13.89 -4.09
CA VAL A 100 7.65 -14.19 -3.28
C VAL A 100 8.71 -14.72 -4.24
N ILE A 101 9.88 -14.07 -4.28
CA ILE A 101 10.99 -14.45 -5.17
C ILE A 101 11.88 -15.47 -4.46
N ASP A 102 12.26 -15.19 -3.21
CA ASP A 102 13.06 -16.06 -2.36
C ASP A 102 12.82 -15.72 -0.87
N SER A 103 13.64 -16.26 0.03
CA SER A 103 13.48 -16.08 1.48
C SER A 103 13.60 -14.64 1.96
N ASN A 104 14.24 -13.75 1.18
CA ASN A 104 14.51 -12.37 1.55
C ASN A 104 13.95 -11.35 0.54
N THR A 105 13.43 -11.81 -0.59
CA THR A 105 13.02 -10.95 -1.70
C THR A 105 11.57 -11.19 -2.08
N VAL A 106 10.80 -10.11 -2.16
CA VAL A 106 9.43 -10.08 -2.69
C VAL A 106 9.33 -9.08 -3.83
N GLN A 107 8.42 -9.35 -4.76
CA GLN A 107 7.96 -8.38 -5.74
C GLN A 107 6.60 -7.83 -5.28
N THR A 108 6.49 -6.51 -5.30
CA THR A 108 5.34 -5.77 -4.80
C THR A 108 4.70 -4.89 -5.88
N ILE A 109 3.41 -4.61 -5.73
CA ILE A 109 2.70 -3.56 -6.45
C ILE A 109 2.39 -2.44 -5.44
N GLU A 110 2.80 -1.22 -5.79
CA GLU A 110 2.91 -0.10 -4.87
C GLU A 110 2.31 1.16 -5.48
N GLY A 111 1.82 2.05 -4.63
CA GLY A 111 1.46 3.40 -5.00
C GLY A 111 2.57 4.37 -4.58
N ASN A 112 2.71 5.49 -5.27
CA ASN A 112 3.64 6.56 -4.90
C ASN A 112 5.12 6.15 -4.85
N THR A 113 5.56 5.30 -5.78
CA THR A 113 6.98 4.98 -6.00
C THR A 113 7.62 5.93 -7.01
N GLY A 114 8.49 6.83 -6.55
CA GLY A 114 9.36 7.69 -7.35
C GLY A 114 10.80 7.69 -6.82
N SER A 115 11.72 8.44 -7.43
CA SER A 115 13.19 8.40 -7.14
C SER A 115 13.60 8.73 -5.70
N SER A 116 12.66 9.08 -4.82
CA SER A 116 12.87 9.38 -3.40
C SER A 116 11.94 8.59 -2.46
N SER A 117 11.22 7.59 -2.96
CA SER A 117 10.13 6.93 -2.22
C SER A 117 10.53 5.72 -1.38
N ASN A 118 11.81 5.35 -1.30
CA ASN A 118 12.31 4.29 -0.41
C ASN A 118 13.58 4.71 0.33
#